data_AF-A0A382J811-F1
#
_entry.id   AF-A0A382J811-F1
#
_cell.length_a   1.000
_cell.length_b   1.000
_cell.length_c   1.000
_cell.angle_alpha   90.00
_cell.angle_beta   90.00
_cell.angle_gamma   90.00
#
_symmetry.space_group_name_H-M   'P 1'
#
loop_
_entity.id
_entity.type
_entity.pdbx_description
1 polymer ?
#
loop_
_entity_poly.entity_id
_entity_poly.type
_entity_poly.pdbx_seq_one_letter_code
_entity_poly.pdbx_strand_id
1 'polypeptide(L)'
;MIGYIDNQDNVIAVEHGWNLGHPKDLGRFLNSKFPTKEDAKNIVNGGIVVVNEEPQAYQYVDGYGDVICERLAMDKTLHRPHIEYLYLFMKGSWQVSDNGIDWESVENFIEWEEQIEKRRLERNLRKVIA
;
A
#
# COMPACT_ATOMS: atom_id res chain seq x y z
N MET A 1 -4.16 -1.99 2.54
CA MET A 1 -4.83 -0.78 3.09
C MET A 1 -4.25 0.47 2.47
N ILE A 2 -5.01 1.58 2.45
CA ILE A 2 -4.55 2.88 1.95
C ILE A 2 -4.68 3.94 3.04
N GLY A 3 -3.74 4.88 3.12
CA GLY A 3 -3.78 5.95 4.11
C GLY A 3 -3.05 7.22 3.68
N TYR A 4 -3.19 8.27 4.50
CA TYR A 4 -2.47 9.54 4.36
C TYR A 4 -2.02 10.05 5.74
N ILE A 5 -0.95 10.86 5.77
CA ILE A 5 -0.51 11.55 6.99
C ILE A 5 -1.32 12.82 7.21
N ASP A 6 -1.96 12.97 8.37
CA ASP A 6 -2.72 14.15 8.73
C ASP A 6 -1.82 15.34 9.13
N ASN A 7 -2.33 16.30 9.91
CA ASN A 7 -1.56 17.46 10.36
C ASN A 7 -0.90 17.25 11.74
N GLN A 8 -1.18 16.13 12.39
CA GLN A 8 -0.66 15.71 13.69
C GLN A 8 0.36 14.57 13.55
N ASP A 9 0.80 14.32 12.32
CA ASP A 9 1.67 13.21 11.91
C ASP A 9 1.06 11.80 12.13
N ASN A 10 -0.25 11.71 12.38
CA ASN A 10 -0.94 10.43 12.43
C ASN A 10 -1.25 9.93 11.01
N VAL A 11 -1.33 8.61 10.85
CA VAL A 11 -1.81 8.01 9.61
C VAL A 11 -3.31 7.76 9.73
N ILE A 12 -4.10 8.38 8.85
CA ILE A 12 -5.52 8.05 8.69
C ILE A 12 -5.60 7.07 7.53
N ALA A 13 -6.12 5.87 7.79
CA ALA A 13 -6.14 4.80 6.82
C ALA A 13 -7.45 4.01 6.83
N VAL A 14 -7.76 3.40 5.70
CA VAL A 14 -8.95 2.58 5.53
C VAL A 14 -8.63 1.30 4.75
N GLU A 15 -9.37 0.25 5.06
CA GLU A 15 -9.38 -0.96 4.25
C GLU A 15 -10.30 -0.76 3.04
N HIS A 16 -9.70 -0.81 1.85
CA HIS A 16 -10.43 -0.72 0.59
C HIS A 16 -10.91 -2.11 0.13
N GLY A 17 -12.04 -2.13 -0.56
CA GLY A 17 -12.65 -3.30 -1.21
C GLY A 17 -12.29 -3.42 -2.70
N TRP A 18 -11.36 -2.59 -3.21
CA TRP A 18 -10.88 -2.75 -4.59
C TRP A 18 -10.09 -4.04 -4.77
N ASN A 19 -10.52 -4.85 -5.75
CA ASN A 19 -9.82 -6.05 -6.19
C ASN A 19 -9.23 -5.82 -7.58
N LEU A 20 -8.07 -5.16 -7.62
CA LEU A 20 -7.37 -4.81 -8.87
C LEU A 20 -6.33 -5.87 -9.26
N GLY A 21 -6.30 -7.03 -8.60
CA GLY A 21 -5.32 -8.07 -8.84
C GLY A 21 -4.00 -7.80 -8.12
N HIS A 22 -2.92 -7.59 -8.85
CA HIS A 22 -1.58 -7.48 -8.27
C HIS A 22 -1.41 -6.16 -7.48
N PRO A 23 -0.66 -6.15 -6.36
CA PRO A 23 -0.37 -4.92 -5.60
C PRO A 23 0.13 -3.75 -6.46
N LYS A 24 0.97 -4.02 -7.47
CA LYS A 24 1.47 -2.99 -8.38
C LYS A 24 0.36 -2.28 -9.17
N ASP A 25 -0.74 -2.96 -9.46
CA ASP A 25 -1.85 -2.40 -10.23
C ASP A 25 -2.68 -1.44 -9.38
N LEU A 26 -2.85 -1.74 -8.08
CA LEU A 26 -3.40 -0.78 -7.12
C LEU A 26 -2.48 0.44 -6.98
N GLY A 27 -1.17 0.23 -6.84
CA GLY A 27 -0.20 1.33 -6.80
C GLY A 27 -0.31 2.22 -8.05
N ARG A 28 -0.35 1.62 -9.24
CA ARG A 28 -0.51 2.34 -10.51
C ARG A 28 -1.81 3.13 -10.54
N PHE A 29 -2.90 2.53 -10.06
CA PHE A 29 -4.20 3.18 -9.98
C PHE A 29 -4.18 4.41 -9.05
N LEU A 30 -3.58 4.28 -7.86
CA LEU A 30 -3.43 5.38 -6.90
C LEU A 30 -2.61 6.53 -7.50
N ASN A 31 -1.44 6.25 -8.09
CA ASN A 31 -0.63 7.27 -8.74
C ASN A 31 -1.33 7.93 -9.94
N SER A 32 -2.11 7.17 -10.71
CA SER A 32 -2.81 7.70 -11.88
C SER A 32 -4.03 8.54 -11.54
N LYS A 33 -4.81 8.13 -10.54
CA LYS A 33 -6.15 8.69 -10.28
C LYS A 33 -6.18 9.63 -9.08
N PHE A 34 -5.27 9.43 -8.13
CA PHE A 34 -5.25 10.14 -6.87
C PHE A 34 -3.83 10.62 -6.52
N PRO A 35 -3.18 11.42 -7.39
CA PRO A 35 -1.75 11.75 -7.26
C PRO A 35 -1.42 12.75 -6.14
N THR A 36 -2.41 13.35 -5.47
CA THR A 36 -2.17 14.40 -4.47
C THR A 36 -2.60 14.00 -3.06
N LYS A 37 -2.08 14.73 -2.05
CA LYS A 37 -2.51 14.56 -0.64
C LYS A 37 -4.01 14.82 -0.47
N GLU A 38 -4.57 15.74 -1.23
CA GLU A 38 -6.00 16.04 -1.16
C GLU A 38 -6.84 14.90 -1.74
N ASP A 39 -6.38 14.30 -2.85
CA ASP A 39 -7.01 13.10 -3.38
C ASP A 39 -6.96 11.94 -2.38
N ALA A 40 -5.80 11.72 -1.75
CA ALA A 40 -5.62 10.70 -0.73
C ALA A 40 -6.59 10.90 0.46
N LYS A 41 -6.76 12.14 0.93
CA LYS A 41 -7.76 12.48 1.94
C LYS A 41 -9.19 12.18 1.47
N ASN A 42 -9.52 12.58 0.26
CA ASN A 42 -10.85 12.41 -0.30
C ASN A 42 -11.22 10.94 -0.49
N ILE A 43 -10.28 10.10 -0.92
CA ILE A 43 -10.55 8.67 -1.06
C ILE A 43 -10.65 7.98 0.31
N VAL A 44 -9.76 8.29 1.26
CA VAL A 44 -9.80 7.69 2.59
C VAL A 44 -11.04 8.12 3.36
N ASN A 45 -11.39 9.41 3.36
CA ASN A 45 -12.49 9.94 4.18
C ASN A 45 -13.85 10.03 3.47
N GLY A 46 -13.85 10.15 2.14
CA GLY A 46 -15.02 10.62 1.38
C GLY A 46 -15.94 9.51 0.86
N GLY A 47 -15.73 8.26 1.23
CA GLY A 47 -16.58 7.13 0.80
C GLY A 47 -16.54 6.82 -0.70
N ILE A 48 -15.63 7.43 -1.46
CA ILE A 48 -15.37 7.11 -2.88
C ILE A 48 -14.73 5.72 -3.00
N VAL A 49 -14.03 5.29 -1.96
CA VAL A 49 -13.53 3.93 -1.81
C VAL A 49 -14.71 3.03 -1.48
N VAL A 50 -14.81 1.88 -2.14
CA VAL A 50 -15.62 0.77 -1.60
C VAL A 50 -14.93 0.40 -0.29
N VAL A 51 -15.39 0.92 0.83
CA VAL A 51 -14.73 0.73 2.12
C VAL A 51 -15.25 -0.54 2.77
N ASN A 52 -14.34 -1.37 3.27
CA ASN A 52 -14.73 -2.51 4.11
C ASN A 52 -15.08 -2.05 5.53
N GLU A 53 -14.45 -0.95 5.98
CA GLU A 53 -14.55 -0.40 7.33
C GLU A 53 -14.44 1.14 7.32
N GLU A 54 -14.84 1.79 8.41
CA GLU A 54 -14.60 3.23 8.61
C GLU A 54 -13.09 3.55 8.72
N PRO A 55 -12.66 4.77 8.33
CA PRO A 55 -11.27 5.17 8.49
C PRO A 55 -10.81 5.13 9.95
N GLN A 56 -9.61 4.59 10.17
CA GLN A 56 -8.97 4.45 11.47
C GLN A 56 -7.72 5.33 11.53
N ALA A 57 -7.45 5.87 12.71
CA ALA A 57 -6.24 6.62 13.00
C ALA A 57 -5.18 5.71 13.61
N TYR A 58 -3.97 5.79 13.08
CA TYR A 58 -2.80 5.06 13.54
C TYR A 58 -1.73 6.05 13.99
N GLN A 59 -1.04 5.70 15.07
CA GLN A 59 -0.01 6.55 15.64
C GLN A 59 1.26 6.50 14.77
N TYR A 60 1.53 7.59 14.06
CA TYR A 60 2.65 7.70 13.13
C TYR A 60 2.68 6.61 12.04
N VAL A 61 3.75 6.59 11.25
CA VAL A 61 3.97 5.57 10.22
C VAL A 61 4.19 4.19 10.86
N ASP A 62 4.92 4.15 11.98
CA ASP A 62 5.25 2.91 12.70
C ASP A 62 3.98 2.20 13.19
N GLY A 63 3.05 2.92 13.83
CA GLY A 63 1.80 2.34 14.30
C GLY A 63 0.86 1.92 13.17
N TYR A 64 0.99 2.49 11.97
CA TYR A 64 0.31 1.95 10.78
C TYR A 64 1.00 0.69 10.25
N GLY A 65 2.33 0.63 10.35
CA GLY A 65 3.14 -0.56 10.05
C GLY A 65 2.76 -1.79 10.88
N ASP A 66 2.34 -1.59 12.14
CA ASP A 66 1.87 -2.65 13.05
C ASP A 66 0.72 -3.49 12.46
N VAL A 67 -0.03 -2.95 11.50
CA VAL A 67 -1.08 -3.68 10.78
C VAL A 67 -0.56 -4.97 10.15
N ILE A 68 0.69 -4.97 9.65
CA ILE A 68 1.31 -6.16 9.05
C ILE A 68 2.58 -6.61 9.77
N CYS A 69 3.21 -5.74 10.55
CA CYS A 69 4.47 -6.02 11.24
C CYS A 69 4.28 -6.56 12.67
N GLU A 70 3.92 -7.83 12.84
CA GLU A 70 3.76 -8.41 14.19
C GLU A 70 5.04 -8.39 15.05
N ARG A 71 6.21 -8.44 14.40
CA ARG A 71 7.51 -8.59 15.07
C ARG A 71 7.87 -7.36 15.90
N LEU A 72 7.57 -6.18 15.41
CA LEU A 72 7.91 -4.90 16.05
C LEU A 72 6.68 -4.19 16.62
N ALA A 73 5.47 -4.71 16.35
CA ALA A 73 4.24 -4.08 16.79
C ALA A 73 4.21 -3.84 18.29
N MET A 74 3.94 -2.57 18.65
CA MET A 74 3.69 -2.18 20.02
C MET A 74 2.28 -2.62 20.45
N ASP A 75 1.33 -2.59 19.50
CA ASP A 75 -0.03 -3.09 19.70
C ASP A 75 -0.38 -4.19 18.69
N LYS A 76 -0.33 -5.44 19.15
CA LYS A 76 -0.63 -6.61 18.33
C LYS A 76 -2.11 -6.74 17.96
N THR A 77 -3.01 -6.00 18.62
CA THR A 77 -4.43 -6.05 18.29
C THR A 77 -4.74 -5.37 16.95
N LEU A 78 -3.80 -4.55 16.45
CA LEU A 78 -3.90 -3.90 15.15
C LEU A 78 -3.55 -4.82 13.98
N HIS A 79 -2.97 -6.00 14.23
CA HIS A 79 -2.54 -6.89 13.17
C HIS A 79 -3.72 -7.43 12.36
N ARG A 80 -3.61 -7.32 11.04
CA ARG A 80 -4.60 -7.77 10.06
C ARG A 80 -3.96 -8.76 9.10
N PRO A 81 -4.02 -10.08 9.37
CA PRO A 81 -3.25 -11.09 8.63
C PRO A 81 -3.67 -11.26 7.18
N HIS A 82 -4.85 -10.77 6.79
CA HIS A 82 -5.33 -10.76 5.40
C HIS A 82 -4.78 -9.60 4.57
N ILE A 83 -4.07 -8.66 5.19
CA ILE A 83 -3.46 -7.52 4.51
C ILE A 83 -2.00 -7.83 4.23
N GLU A 84 -1.65 -7.85 2.95
CA GLU A 84 -0.28 -8.10 2.51
C GLU A 84 0.49 -6.79 2.22
N TYR A 85 -0.21 -5.73 1.81
CA TYR A 85 0.41 -4.46 1.42
C TYR A 85 -0.29 -3.25 2.06
N LEU A 86 0.54 -2.32 2.51
CA LEU A 86 0.13 -1.00 2.98
C LEU A 86 0.55 0.06 1.97
N TYR A 87 -0.36 0.99 1.69
CA TYR A 87 -0.09 2.17 0.87
C TYR A 87 -0.28 3.41 1.71
N LEU A 88 0.63 4.37 1.57
CA LEU A 88 0.62 5.60 2.35
C LEU A 88 1.00 6.79 1.46
N PHE A 89 0.15 7.81 1.42
CA PHE A 89 0.52 9.08 0.81
C PHE A 89 1.41 9.86 1.77
N MET A 90 2.71 9.92 1.47
CA MET A 90 3.69 10.69 2.23
C MET A 90 4.82 11.20 1.34
N LYS A 91 5.54 12.24 1.78
CA LYS A 91 6.65 12.84 1.03
C LYS A 91 6.28 13.30 -0.39
N GLY A 92 5.00 13.59 -0.64
CA GLY A 92 4.49 14.08 -1.92
C GLY A 92 4.11 13.01 -2.95
N SER A 93 4.17 11.72 -2.60
CA SER A 93 3.76 10.63 -3.49
C SER A 93 3.27 9.40 -2.72
N TRP A 94 2.66 8.44 -3.43
CA TRP A 94 2.30 7.16 -2.82
C TRP A 94 3.54 6.31 -2.55
N GLN A 95 3.61 5.83 -1.31
CA GLN A 95 4.57 4.83 -0.86
C GLN A 95 3.84 3.51 -0.63
N VAL A 96 4.58 2.42 -0.70
CA VAL A 96 4.11 1.06 -0.45
C VAL A 96 5.06 0.34 0.50
N SER A 97 4.51 -0.54 1.33
CA SER A 97 5.25 -1.45 2.19
C SER A 97 4.56 -2.81 2.23
N ASP A 98 5.34 -3.88 2.17
CA ASP A 98 4.91 -5.28 2.29
C ASP A 98 5.30 -5.89 3.66
N ASN A 99 5.98 -5.12 4.51
CA ASN A 99 6.47 -5.59 5.81
C ASN A 99 6.20 -4.61 6.97
N GLY A 100 5.64 -3.44 6.67
CA GLY A 100 5.25 -2.38 7.61
C GLY A 100 6.41 -1.53 8.12
N ILE A 101 7.64 -1.80 7.70
CA ILE A 101 8.86 -1.13 8.17
C ILE A 101 9.52 -0.36 7.02
N ASP A 102 9.76 -1.07 5.91
CA ASP A 102 10.45 -0.53 4.75
C ASP A 102 9.40 0.04 3.80
N TRP A 103 9.53 1.33 3.51
CA TRP A 103 8.62 2.04 2.62
C TRP A 103 9.37 2.49 1.38
N GLU A 104 8.85 2.13 0.22
CA GLU A 104 9.39 2.56 -1.08
C GLU A 104 8.33 3.30 -1.88
N SER A 105 8.77 4.08 -2.86
CA SER A 105 7.83 4.76 -3.76
C SER A 105 7.12 3.72 -4.61
N VAL A 106 5.82 3.93 -4.84
CA VAL A 106 5.02 3.05 -5.70
C VAL A 106 5.61 2.97 -7.12
N GLU A 107 6.24 4.04 -7.62
CA GLU A 107 6.91 4.02 -8.92
C GLU A 107 8.07 3.01 -8.96
N ASN A 108 8.94 3.03 -7.96
CA ASN A 108 10.06 2.08 -7.87
C ASN A 108 9.55 0.63 -7.71
N PHE A 109 8.54 0.43 -6.88
CA PHE A 109 7.93 -0.87 -6.67
C PHE A 109 7.36 -1.45 -7.99
N ILE A 110 6.64 -0.63 -8.75
CA ILE A 110 6.09 -1.04 -10.06
C ILE A 110 7.22 -1.41 -11.02
N GLU A 111 8.26 -0.58 -11.11
CA GLU A 111 9.41 -0.86 -11.99
C GLU A 111 10.08 -2.19 -11.62
N TRP A 112 10.32 -2.42 -10.33
CA TRP A 112 10.94 -3.64 -9.84
C TRP A 112 10.10 -4.90 -10.15
N GLU A 113 8.79 -4.84 -9.93
CA GLU A 113 7.86 -5.93 -10.23
C GLU A 113 7.83 -6.28 -11.73
N GLU A 114 7.79 -5.27 -12.59
CA GLU A 114 7.82 -5.47 -14.05
C GLU A 114 9.14 -6.11 -14.51
N GLN A 115 10.27 -5.72 -13.92
CA GLN A 115 11.56 -6.36 -14.18
C GLN A 115 11.60 -7.82 -13.70
N ILE A 116 10.95 -8.15 -12.58
CA ILE A 116 10.85 -9.53 -12.08
C ILE A 116 10.01 -10.38 -13.03
N GLU A 117 8.85 -9.90 -13.45
CA GLU A 117 7.98 -10.62 -14.39
C GLU A 117 8.69 -10.91 -15.70
N LYS A 118 9.36 -9.90 -16.26
CA LYS A 118 10.16 -10.08 -17.48
C LYS A 118 11.20 -11.20 -17.31
N ARG A 119 11.95 -11.18 -16.20
CA ARG A 119 12.95 -12.23 -15.89
C ARG A 119 12.32 -13.61 -15.70
N ARG A 120 11.13 -13.70 -15.09
CA ARG A 120 10.38 -14.96 -14.93
C ARG A 120 9.93 -15.51 -16.27
N LEU A 121 9.41 -14.66 -17.16
CA LEU A 121 9.00 -15.03 -18.52
C LEU A 121 10.18 -15.54 -19.35
N GLU A 122 11.30 -14.82 -19.35
CA GLU A 122 12.52 -15.23 -20.06
C GLU A 122 13.05 -16.59 -19.56
N ARG A 123 13.04 -16.81 -18.24
CA ARG A 123 13.46 -18.08 -17.64
C ARG A 123 12.53 -19.23 -18.05
N ASN A 124 11.22 -19.00 -18.08
CA ASN A 124 10.24 -20.01 -18.47
C ASN A 124 10.35 -20.35 -19.97
N LEU A 125 10.53 -19.35 -20.82
CA LEU A 125 10.74 -19.56 -22.26
C LEU A 125 11.98 -20.42 -22.52
N ARG A 126 13.09 -20.17 -21.80
CA ARG A 126 14.30 -20.99 -21.89
C ARG A 126 14.08 -22.45 -21.48
N LYS A 127 13.19 -22.72 -20.52
CA LYS A 127 12.86 -24.10 -20.09
C LYS A 127 11.98 -24.85 -21.08
N VAL A 128 11.18 -24.14 -21.88
CA VAL A 128 10.27 -24.76 -22.89
C VAL A 128 11.01 -25.10 -24.18
N ILE A 129 12.09 -24.38 -24.49
CA ILE A 129 12.89 -24.56 -25.71
C ILE A 129 14.07 -25.53 -25.49
N ALA A 130 14.35 -25.92 -24.25
CA ALA A 130 15.38 -26.90 -23.88
C ALA A 130 14.78 -28.31 -23.78
#